data_AF-T0XUI1-F1
#
_entry.id   AF-T0XUI1-F1
#
_cell.length_a   1.000
_cell.length_b   1.000
_cell.length_c   1.000
_cell.angle_alpha   90.00
_cell.angle_beta   90.00
_cell.angle_gamma   90.00
#
_symmetry.space_group_name_H-M   'P 1'
#
loop_
_entity.id
_entity.type
_entity.pdbx_description
1 polymer ?
#
loop_
_entity_poly.entity_id
_entity_poly.type
_entity_poly.pdbx_seq_one_letter_code
_entity_poly.pdbx_strand_id
1 'polypeptide(L)'
;MGPSLGGYAGLHALIFFIDMSVAWLYAALFQSSRLQASPGMLALGLRVTTLDGERIGFGRATGRYFATFLSVIILCFGYFMIGWTQRKQALHDMMASTLVVRKQGLARYRADIASGITGSAGIHPAGGLSAGAIVGIVFAVLFAVLVPIVAILAAIAIPAYQNYIVRAQVSEGLAMAESAETDVAQFYANTARYPADNASAGLPSAGSISGNYVAAVAVRDGNILVQYGNRANAQISGKMLMLAPQAEDGSISWSCRGAGSAAALPAEQLPRIACGSCRQLQNDRSRRGMP
;
A
#
# COMPACT_ATOMS: atom_id res chain seq x y z
N MET A 1 -3.89 15.90 26.14
CA MET A 1 -4.36 14.50 26.17
C MET A 1 -5.22 14.28 24.95
N GLY A 2 -4.63 13.81 23.84
CA GLY A 2 -5.40 13.46 22.65
C GLY A 2 -6.18 12.17 22.90
N PRO A 3 -7.37 11.98 22.31
CA PRO A 3 -8.09 10.72 22.46
C PRO A 3 -7.22 9.56 21.98
N SER A 4 -7.24 8.44 22.71
CA SER A 4 -6.51 7.25 22.31
C SER A 4 -6.98 6.77 20.93
N LEU A 5 -6.08 6.19 20.13
CA LEU A 5 -6.43 5.63 18.81
C LEU A 5 -7.65 4.68 18.87
N GLY A 6 -7.83 3.97 19.98
CA GLY A 6 -9.00 3.11 20.22
C GLY A 6 -10.32 3.88 20.36
N GLY A 7 -10.31 5.08 20.94
CA GLY A 7 -11.49 5.93 21.06
C GLY A 7 -11.99 6.45 19.71
N TYR A 8 -11.06 6.85 18.83
CA TYR A 8 -11.40 7.26 17.47
C TYR A 8 -11.94 6.10 16.64
N ALA A 9 -11.29 4.93 16.70
CA ALA A 9 -11.75 3.74 15.98
C ALA A 9 -13.19 3.32 16.39
N GLY A 10 -13.48 3.35 17.70
CA GLY A 10 -14.82 3.04 18.21
C GLY A 10 -15.90 4.03 17.75
N LEU A 11 -15.59 5.34 17.78
CA LEU A 11 -16.51 6.37 17.29
C LEU A 11 -16.78 6.23 15.78
N HIS A 12 -15.74 5.97 14.99
CA HIS A 12 -15.89 5.76 13.54
C HIS A 12 -16.73 4.52 13.22
N ALA A 13 -16.53 3.42 13.94
CA ALA A 13 -17.36 2.23 13.79
C ALA A 13 -18.83 2.53 14.10
N LEU A 14 -19.10 3.24 15.20
CA LEU A 14 -20.46 3.63 15.59
C LEU A 14 -21.15 4.49 14.52
N ILE A 15 -20.45 5.53 14.03
CA ILE A 15 -20.98 6.40 12.96
C ILE A 15 -21.28 5.59 11.70
N PHE A 16 -20.39 4.68 11.31
CA PHE A 16 -20.58 3.80 10.15
C PHE A 16 -21.82 2.91 10.27
N PHE A 17 -22.04 2.28 11.44
CA PHE A 17 -23.23 1.46 11.67
C PHE A 17 -24.52 2.28 11.65
N ILE A 18 -24.50 3.50 12.20
CA ILE A 18 -25.66 4.41 12.17
C ILE A 18 -25.98 4.80 10.72
N ASP A 19 -24.98 5.25 9.96
CA ASP A 19 -25.16 5.65 8.56
C ASP A 19 -25.68 4.50 7.71
N MET A 20 -25.10 3.30 7.85
CA MET A 20 -25.56 2.09 7.16
C MET A 20 -27.01 1.76 7.50
N SER A 21 -27.40 1.88 8.77
CA SER A 21 -28.76 1.59 9.23
C SER A 21 -29.76 2.61 8.69
N VAL A 22 -29.42 3.91 8.72
CA VAL A 22 -30.25 4.99 8.18
C VAL A 22 -30.43 4.84 6.68
N ALA A 23 -29.36 4.58 5.94
CA ALA A 23 -29.40 4.40 4.48
C ALA A 23 -30.21 3.16 4.07
N TRP A 24 -30.05 2.04 4.80
CA TRP A 24 -30.87 0.84 4.61
C TRP A 24 -32.35 1.15 4.84
N LEU A 25 -32.69 1.74 5.99
CA LEU A 25 -34.06 2.02 6.37
C LEU A 25 -34.71 2.99 5.38
N TYR A 26 -33.99 4.03 4.96
CA TYR A 26 -34.42 4.96 3.92
C TYR A 26 -34.74 4.23 2.61
N ALA A 27 -33.82 3.40 2.11
CA ALA A 27 -34.03 2.66 0.86
C ALA A 27 -35.22 1.68 0.99
N ALA A 28 -35.27 0.91 2.06
CA ALA A 28 -36.30 -0.10 2.28
C ALA A 28 -37.69 0.51 2.47
N LEU A 29 -37.83 1.57 3.27
CA LEU A 29 -39.11 2.24 3.51
C LEU A 29 -39.65 2.95 2.26
N PHE A 30 -38.82 3.74 1.57
CA PHE A 30 -39.29 4.47 0.39
C PHE A 30 -39.62 3.55 -0.79
N GLN A 31 -38.78 2.55 -1.07
CA GLN A 31 -39.04 1.64 -2.18
C GLN A 31 -40.20 0.68 -1.89
N SER A 32 -40.38 0.29 -0.63
CA SER A 32 -41.53 -0.49 -0.22
C SER A 32 -42.80 0.34 -0.12
N SER A 33 -42.76 1.68 -0.11
CA SER A 33 -43.93 2.58 0.01
C SER A 33 -44.80 2.61 -1.25
N ARG A 34 -45.96 3.31 -1.20
CA ARG A 34 -46.83 3.57 -2.36
C ARG A 34 -46.10 4.31 -3.49
N LEU A 35 -45.00 4.99 -3.17
CA LEU A 35 -44.16 5.70 -4.12
C LEU A 35 -43.31 4.75 -4.99
N GLN A 36 -43.01 3.53 -4.52
CA GLN A 36 -42.19 2.53 -5.23
C GLN A 36 -40.80 3.05 -5.66
N ALA A 37 -40.32 4.14 -5.07
CA ALA A 37 -39.14 4.85 -5.53
C ALA A 37 -38.58 5.70 -4.38
N SER A 38 -37.25 5.87 -4.36
CA SER A 38 -36.64 6.92 -3.55
C SER A 38 -36.92 8.30 -4.17
N PRO A 39 -36.89 9.40 -3.39
CA PRO A 39 -37.02 10.76 -3.89
C PRO A 39 -36.21 11.08 -5.15
N GLY A 40 -34.95 10.64 -5.22
CA GLY A 40 -34.12 10.83 -6.43
C GLY A 40 -34.62 10.05 -7.65
N MET A 41 -35.07 8.81 -7.46
CA MET A 41 -35.68 8.01 -8.54
C MET A 41 -37.02 8.61 -8.99
N LEU A 42 -37.78 9.18 -8.05
CA LEU A 42 -39.05 9.83 -8.33
C LEU A 42 -38.86 11.08 -9.19
N ALA A 43 -37.80 11.87 -8.95
CA ALA A 43 -37.42 13.01 -9.78
C ALA A 43 -37.10 12.60 -11.23
N LEU A 44 -36.52 11.42 -11.42
CA LEU A 44 -36.25 10.84 -12.75
C LEU A 44 -37.45 10.12 -13.38
N GLY A 45 -38.60 10.10 -12.70
CA GLY A 45 -39.81 9.40 -13.16
C GLY A 45 -39.67 7.88 -13.18
N LEU A 46 -38.82 7.31 -12.33
CA LEU A 46 -38.55 5.88 -12.21
C LEU A 46 -39.33 5.25 -11.06
N ARG A 47 -39.70 3.98 -11.22
CA ARG A 47 -40.33 3.15 -10.18
C ARG A 47 -39.69 1.77 -10.15
N VAL A 48 -39.61 1.21 -8.95
CA VAL A 48 -39.09 -0.13 -8.68
C VAL A 48 -40.29 -1.06 -8.48
N THR A 49 -40.39 -2.08 -9.31
CA THR A 49 -41.48 -3.05 -9.27
C THR A 49 -40.95 -4.47 -9.18
N THR A 50 -41.83 -5.41 -8.86
CA THR A 50 -41.55 -6.83 -9.09
C THR A 50 -41.49 -7.12 -10.59
N LEU A 51 -41.11 -8.35 -10.96
CA LEU A 51 -41.18 -8.83 -12.34
C LEU A 51 -42.60 -8.72 -12.93
N ASP A 52 -43.64 -8.78 -12.08
CA ASP A 52 -45.04 -8.68 -12.48
C ASP A 52 -45.56 -7.23 -12.55
N GLY A 53 -44.70 -6.23 -12.27
CA GLY A 53 -45.10 -4.82 -12.27
C GLY A 53 -45.82 -4.37 -10.99
N GLU A 54 -45.82 -5.21 -9.95
CA GLU A 54 -46.44 -4.93 -8.66
C GLU A 54 -45.48 -4.25 -7.68
N ARG A 55 -46.07 -3.71 -6.61
CA ARG A 55 -45.31 -3.05 -5.53
C ARG A 55 -44.40 -4.07 -4.83
N ILE A 56 -43.15 -3.67 -4.57
CA ILE A 56 -42.23 -4.50 -3.80
C ILE A 56 -42.56 -4.45 -2.30
N GLY A 57 -42.45 -5.59 -1.62
CA GLY A 57 -42.56 -5.67 -0.17
C GLY A 57 -41.26 -5.25 0.54
N PHE A 58 -41.36 -4.95 1.85
CA PHE A 58 -40.22 -4.54 2.68
C PHE A 58 -39.05 -5.54 2.67
N GLY A 59 -39.34 -6.85 2.73
CA GLY A 59 -38.31 -7.89 2.70
C GLY A 59 -37.51 -7.92 1.39
N ARG A 60 -38.18 -7.79 0.23
CA ARG A 60 -37.50 -7.70 -1.07
C ARG A 60 -36.69 -6.41 -1.21
N ALA A 61 -37.21 -5.27 -0.72
CA ALA A 61 -36.48 -4.01 -0.73
C ALA A 61 -35.19 -4.08 0.13
N THR A 62 -35.28 -4.73 1.29
CA THR A 62 -34.13 -5.00 2.16
C THR A 62 -33.10 -5.91 1.49
N GLY A 63 -33.55 -7.02 0.90
CA GLY A 63 -32.68 -7.92 0.14
C GLY A 63 -31.95 -7.21 -0.99
N ARG A 64 -32.64 -6.33 -1.72
CA ARG A 64 -32.06 -5.48 -2.78
C ARG A 64 -30.96 -4.55 -2.25
N TYR A 65 -31.18 -3.91 -1.09
CA TYR A 65 -30.17 -3.05 -0.47
C TYR A 65 -28.91 -3.84 -0.08
N PHE A 66 -29.07 -4.98 0.59
CA PHE A 66 -27.91 -5.79 0.98
C PHE A 66 -27.19 -6.42 -0.22
N ALA A 67 -27.93 -6.82 -1.24
CA ALA A 67 -27.40 -7.29 -2.52
C ALA A 67 -26.56 -6.24 -3.26
N THR A 68 -26.78 -4.96 -2.96
CA THR A 68 -25.98 -3.86 -3.49
C THR A 68 -24.55 -3.87 -2.94
N PHE A 69 -24.35 -4.25 -1.66
CA PHE A 69 -23.00 -4.44 -1.12
C PHE A 69 -22.24 -5.53 -1.83
N LEU A 70 -22.91 -6.63 -2.20
CA LEU A 70 -22.26 -7.68 -2.96
C LEU A 70 -21.73 -7.15 -4.29
N SER A 71 -22.48 -6.24 -4.93
CA SER A 71 -22.03 -5.56 -6.16
C SER A 71 -20.80 -4.68 -5.93
N VAL A 72 -20.68 -4.03 -4.76
CA VAL A 72 -19.51 -3.22 -4.39
C VAL A 72 -18.29 -4.09 -4.07
N ILE A 73 -18.48 -5.21 -3.37
CA ILE A 73 -17.41 -6.16 -3.01
C ILE A 73 -16.78 -6.77 -4.26
N ILE A 74 -17.59 -7.10 -5.28
CA ILE A 74 -17.09 -7.57 -6.59
C ILE A 74 -16.59 -6.42 -7.49
N LEU A 75 -16.14 -5.31 -6.89
CA LEU A 75 -15.57 -4.16 -7.60
C LEU A 75 -16.57 -3.52 -8.57
N CYS A 76 -17.78 -3.25 -8.08
CA CYS A 76 -18.89 -2.65 -8.84
C CYS A 76 -19.34 -3.44 -10.09
N PHE A 77 -18.82 -4.65 -10.31
CA PHE A 77 -19.14 -5.45 -11.51
C PHE A 77 -20.64 -5.72 -11.65
N GLY A 78 -21.33 -5.91 -10.52
CA GLY A 78 -22.77 -6.17 -10.48
C GLY A 78 -23.64 -5.05 -11.06
N TYR A 79 -23.15 -3.80 -11.07
CA TYR A 79 -23.88 -2.69 -11.70
C TYR A 79 -23.78 -2.71 -13.22
N PHE A 80 -22.68 -3.21 -13.78
CA PHE A 80 -22.44 -3.23 -15.22
C PHE A 80 -23.28 -4.26 -15.98
N MET A 81 -23.80 -5.26 -15.28
CA MET A 81 -24.71 -6.27 -15.84
C MET A 81 -25.97 -5.66 -16.49
N ILE A 82 -26.35 -4.45 -16.09
CA ILE A 82 -27.43 -3.68 -16.73
C ILE A 82 -27.19 -3.44 -18.23
N GLY A 83 -25.92 -3.36 -18.67
CA GLY A 83 -25.56 -3.16 -20.07
C GLY A 83 -25.91 -4.36 -20.97
N TRP A 84 -25.70 -5.58 -20.46
CA TRP A 84 -25.79 -6.82 -21.22
C TRP A 84 -27.06 -7.64 -20.98
N THR A 85 -27.83 -7.35 -19.93
CA THR A 85 -29.07 -8.10 -19.65
C THR A 85 -30.22 -7.67 -20.54
N GLN A 86 -31.00 -8.65 -21.01
CA GLN A 86 -32.21 -8.46 -21.81
C GLN A 86 -33.22 -7.51 -21.12
N ARG A 87 -33.35 -7.64 -19.80
CA ARG A 87 -34.26 -6.83 -18.97
C ARG A 87 -33.60 -5.60 -18.34
N LYS A 88 -32.36 -5.27 -18.68
CA LYS A 88 -31.58 -4.16 -18.08
C LYS A 88 -31.62 -4.20 -16.55
N GLN A 89 -31.30 -5.35 -15.97
CA GLN A 89 -31.20 -5.56 -14.52
C GLN A 89 -29.73 -5.54 -14.08
N ALA A 90 -29.47 -4.88 -12.96
CA ALA A 90 -28.21 -5.05 -12.23
C ALA A 90 -28.24 -6.33 -11.37
N LEU A 91 -27.08 -6.76 -10.87
CA LEU A 91 -26.97 -7.96 -10.04
C LEU A 91 -27.90 -7.91 -8.81
N HIS A 92 -27.99 -6.74 -8.15
CA HIS A 92 -28.86 -6.56 -7.00
C HIS A 92 -30.36 -6.61 -7.35
N ASP A 93 -30.72 -6.24 -8.58
CA ASP A 93 -32.08 -6.37 -9.09
C ASP A 93 -32.42 -7.83 -9.42
N MET A 94 -31.46 -8.57 -9.96
CA MET A 94 -31.63 -10.01 -10.25
C MET A 94 -31.79 -10.82 -8.96
N MET A 95 -30.96 -10.55 -7.95
CA MET A 95 -31.05 -11.19 -6.63
C MET A 95 -32.38 -10.87 -5.91
N ALA A 96 -32.88 -9.65 -6.04
CA ALA A 96 -34.14 -9.24 -5.42
C ALA A 96 -35.39 -9.54 -6.27
N SER A 97 -35.22 -10.04 -7.51
CA SER A 97 -36.28 -10.19 -8.50
C SER A 97 -37.07 -8.89 -8.72
N THR A 98 -36.35 -7.76 -8.83
CA THR A 98 -36.91 -6.43 -9.03
C THR A 98 -36.56 -5.87 -10.40
N LEU A 99 -37.35 -4.91 -10.86
CA LEU A 99 -37.15 -4.20 -12.13
C LEU A 99 -37.36 -2.71 -11.93
N VAL A 100 -36.53 -1.89 -12.58
CA VAL A 100 -36.68 -0.43 -12.60
C VAL A 100 -37.34 -0.01 -13.91
N VAL A 101 -38.53 0.58 -13.82
CA VAL A 101 -39.36 0.93 -14.97
C VAL A 101 -39.71 2.42 -14.93
N ARG A 102 -39.81 3.07 -16.10
CA ARG A 102 -40.33 4.45 -16.18
C ARG A 102 -41.82 4.48 -15.87
N LYS A 103 -42.26 5.49 -15.11
CA LYS A 103 -43.67 5.70 -14.75
C LYS A 103 -44.61 5.73 -15.96
N GLN A 104 -44.16 6.30 -17.08
CA GLN A 104 -44.93 6.41 -18.33
C GLN A 104 -45.21 5.05 -19.00
N GLY A 105 -44.27 4.09 -18.88
CA GLY A 105 -44.38 2.76 -19.50
C GLY A 105 -45.07 1.72 -18.61
N LEU A 106 -45.20 1.98 -17.30
CA LEU A 106 -45.67 0.99 -16.33
C LEU A 106 -47.12 0.53 -16.58
N ALA A 107 -48.00 1.43 -17.03
CA ALA A 107 -49.41 1.07 -17.30
C ALA A 107 -49.53 0.10 -18.50
N ARG A 108 -48.75 0.34 -19.56
CA ARG A 108 -48.66 -0.56 -20.72
C ARG A 108 -48.06 -1.90 -20.32
N TYR A 109 -46.97 -1.88 -19.56
CA TYR A 109 -46.32 -3.09 -19.05
C TYR A 109 -47.29 -4.00 -18.27
N ARG A 110 -48.12 -3.42 -17.40
CA ARG A 110 -49.14 -4.19 -16.65
C ARG A 110 -50.23 -4.78 -17.55
N ALA A 111 -50.66 -4.03 -18.57
CA ALA A 111 -51.64 -4.51 -19.54
C ALA A 111 -51.10 -5.68 -20.39
N ASP A 112 -49.83 -5.59 -20.80
CA ASP A 112 -49.15 -6.65 -21.56
C ASP A 112 -49.06 -7.95 -20.73
N ILE A 113 -48.65 -7.85 -19.46
CA ILE A 113 -48.62 -8.99 -18.51
C ILE A 113 -50.02 -9.60 -18.33
N ALA A 114 -51.04 -8.76 -18.14
CA ALA A 114 -52.43 -9.20 -17.91
C ALA A 114 -53.05 -9.90 -19.13
N SER A 115 -52.59 -9.57 -20.34
CA SER A 115 -53.06 -10.20 -21.59
C SER A 115 -52.36 -11.52 -21.93
N GLY A 116 -51.46 -12.01 -21.07
CA GLY A 116 -50.73 -13.26 -21.29
C GLY A 116 -49.64 -13.17 -22.37
N ILE A 117 -49.39 -11.98 -22.91
CA ILE A 117 -48.24 -11.71 -23.78
C ILE A 117 -47.00 -11.66 -22.89
N THR A 118 -46.43 -12.82 -22.61
CA THR A 118 -45.11 -12.97 -21.98
C THR A 118 -44.01 -12.65 -23.01
N GLY A 119 -44.09 -11.47 -23.59
CA GLY A 119 -43.21 -10.99 -24.65
C GLY A 119 -42.79 -9.55 -24.39
N SER A 120 -41.50 -9.30 -24.52
CA SER A 120 -40.75 -8.06 -24.31
C SER A 120 -41.21 -6.80 -25.07
N ALA A 121 -42.44 -6.74 -25.57
CA ALA A 121 -42.92 -5.69 -26.48
C ALA A 121 -43.18 -4.33 -25.80
N GLY A 122 -43.36 -4.27 -24.48
CA GLY A 122 -43.60 -3.03 -23.72
C GLY A 122 -42.36 -2.43 -23.06
N ILE A 123 -41.20 -3.12 -23.10
CA ILE A 123 -39.98 -2.64 -22.45
C ILE A 123 -39.30 -1.65 -23.41
N HIS A 124 -39.64 -0.37 -23.30
CA HIS A 124 -38.69 0.67 -23.67
C HIS A 124 -37.69 0.77 -22.50
N PRO A 125 -36.51 0.13 -22.57
CA PRO A 125 -35.48 0.40 -21.59
C PRO A 125 -35.27 1.91 -21.58
N ALA A 126 -35.19 2.51 -20.39
CA ALA A 126 -34.83 3.91 -20.28
C ALA A 126 -33.59 4.13 -21.14
N GLY A 127 -33.66 5.01 -22.14
CA GLY A 127 -32.58 5.25 -23.12
C GLY A 127 -31.23 5.20 -22.43
N GLY A 128 -30.56 4.06 -22.58
CA GLY A 128 -29.33 3.74 -21.86
C GLY A 128 -28.16 4.01 -22.77
N LEU A 129 -27.02 4.37 -22.19
CA LEU A 129 -25.78 4.48 -22.95
C LEU A 129 -25.51 3.17 -23.70
N SER A 130 -24.92 3.28 -24.90
CA SER A 130 -24.54 2.10 -25.69
C SER A 130 -23.62 1.18 -24.87
N ALA A 131 -23.65 -0.12 -25.15
CA ALA A 131 -22.77 -1.08 -24.44
C ALA A 131 -21.29 -0.64 -24.48
N GLY A 132 -20.84 -0.05 -25.59
CA GLY A 132 -19.48 0.49 -25.71
C GLY A 132 -19.22 1.70 -24.79
N ALA A 133 -20.20 2.58 -24.60
CA ALA A 133 -20.05 3.71 -23.68
C ALA A 133 -20.03 3.26 -22.21
N ILE A 134 -20.76 2.20 -21.86
CA ILE A 134 -20.69 1.57 -20.53
C ILE A 134 -19.29 1.00 -20.30
N VAL A 135 -18.75 0.23 -21.25
CA VAL A 135 -17.39 -0.34 -21.18
C VAL A 135 -16.32 0.76 -21.04
N GLY A 136 -16.46 1.87 -21.79
CA GLY A 136 -15.54 3.01 -21.69
C GLY A 136 -15.56 3.67 -20.31
N ILE A 137 -16.75 3.89 -19.74
CA ILE A 137 -16.89 4.45 -18.38
C ILE A 137 -16.32 3.48 -17.34
N VAL A 138 -16.56 2.17 -17.49
CA VAL A 138 -16.02 1.13 -16.60
C VAL A 138 -14.50 1.21 -16.55
N PHE A 139 -13.85 1.20 -17.72
CA PHE A 139 -12.41 1.23 -17.81
C PHE A 139 -11.83 2.54 -17.27
N ALA A 140 -12.48 3.68 -17.56
CA ALA A 140 -12.07 4.98 -17.03
C ALA A 140 -12.14 5.04 -15.51
N VAL A 141 -13.21 4.53 -14.90
CA VAL A 141 -13.38 4.52 -13.43
C VAL A 141 -12.39 3.56 -12.78
N LEU A 142 -12.23 2.34 -13.31
CA LEU A 142 -11.23 1.38 -12.84
C LEU A 142 -9.83 1.97 -12.85
N PHE A 143 -9.44 2.59 -13.96
CA PHE A 143 -8.11 3.17 -14.11
C PHE A 143 -7.90 4.37 -13.18
N ALA A 144 -8.89 5.27 -13.08
CA ALA A 144 -8.82 6.46 -12.22
C ALA A 144 -8.68 6.10 -10.73
N VAL A 145 -9.20 4.95 -10.29
CA VAL A 145 -9.07 4.48 -8.91
C VAL A 145 -7.79 3.65 -8.72
N LEU A 146 -7.51 2.71 -9.62
CA LEU A 146 -6.40 1.76 -9.45
C LEU A 146 -5.03 2.42 -9.60
N VAL A 147 -4.86 3.34 -10.55
CA VAL A 147 -3.55 3.95 -10.85
C VAL A 147 -2.99 4.74 -9.66
N PRO A 148 -3.74 5.65 -9.01
CA PRO A 148 -3.25 6.36 -7.83
C PRO A 148 -2.93 5.43 -6.67
N ILE A 149 -3.73 4.38 -6.44
CA ILE A 149 -3.48 3.41 -5.37
C ILE A 149 -2.14 2.71 -5.59
N VAL A 150 -1.90 2.19 -6.79
CA VAL A 150 -0.64 1.52 -7.13
C VAL A 150 0.54 2.49 -7.06
N ALA A 151 0.37 3.74 -7.51
CA ALA A 151 1.41 4.76 -7.44
C ALA A 151 1.82 5.09 -6.00
N ILE A 152 0.85 5.26 -5.09
CA ILE A 152 1.10 5.54 -3.67
C ILE A 152 1.80 4.34 -3.01
N LEU A 153 1.33 3.12 -3.26
CA LEU A 153 1.94 1.91 -2.72
C LEU A 153 3.40 1.75 -3.21
N ALA A 154 3.65 1.97 -4.49
CA ALA A 154 4.99 1.92 -5.07
C ALA A 154 5.91 3.00 -4.46
N ALA A 155 5.42 4.24 -4.30
CA ALA A 155 6.19 5.33 -3.71
C ALA A 155 6.65 5.03 -2.27
N ILE A 156 5.84 4.30 -1.49
CA ILE A 156 6.21 3.87 -0.13
C ILE A 156 7.11 2.64 -0.15
N ALA A 157 6.83 1.65 -1.01
CA ALA A 157 7.53 0.37 -1.00
C ALA A 157 8.96 0.44 -1.57
N ILE A 158 9.17 1.20 -2.65
CA ILE A 158 10.47 1.29 -3.33
C ILE A 158 11.61 1.76 -2.40
N PRO A 159 11.51 2.89 -1.66
CA PRO A 159 12.60 3.34 -0.79
C PRO A 159 12.85 2.37 0.37
N ALA A 160 11.81 1.73 0.90
CA ALA A 160 11.95 0.74 1.96
C ALA A 160 12.73 -0.50 1.51
N TYR A 161 12.43 -1.01 0.31
CA TYR A 161 13.12 -2.18 -0.25
C TYR A 161 14.60 -1.88 -0.54
N GLN A 162 14.90 -0.70 -1.10
CA GLN A 162 16.29 -0.29 -1.38
C GLN A 162 17.12 -0.22 -0.09
N ASN A 163 16.59 0.36 0.98
CA ASN A 163 17.29 0.43 2.27
C ASN A 163 17.56 -0.95 2.88
N TYR A 164 16.67 -1.92 2.69
CA TYR A 164 16.89 -3.30 3.15
C TYR A 164 18.06 -3.97 2.42
N ILE A 165 18.08 -3.90 1.08
CA ILE A 165 19.16 -4.48 0.27
C ILE A 165 20.49 -3.79 0.57
N VAL A 166 20.50 -2.46 0.68
CA VAL A 166 21.72 -1.71 1.02
C VAL A 166 22.29 -2.15 2.37
N ARG A 167 21.46 -2.34 3.41
CA ARG A 167 21.95 -2.82 4.71
C ARG A 167 22.58 -4.21 4.64
N ALA A 168 22.03 -5.09 3.79
CA ALA A 168 22.62 -6.40 3.54
C ALA A 168 23.99 -6.29 2.84
N GLN A 169 24.13 -5.39 1.87
CA GLN A 169 25.41 -5.11 1.21
C GLN A 169 26.44 -4.52 2.18
N VAL A 170 26.02 -3.63 3.08
CA VAL A 170 26.88 -3.05 4.12
C VAL A 170 27.35 -4.10 5.13
N SER A 171 26.52 -5.10 5.46
CA SER A 171 26.96 -6.20 6.35
C SER A 171 28.02 -7.11 5.71
N GLU A 172 28.05 -7.26 4.39
CA GLU A 172 29.15 -7.98 3.72
C GLU A 172 30.48 -7.23 3.93
N GLY A 173 30.47 -5.91 3.77
CA GLY A 173 31.65 -5.07 4.01
C GLY A 173 32.14 -5.12 5.46
N LEU A 174 31.23 -5.20 6.42
CA LEU A 174 31.58 -5.37 7.82
C LEU A 174 32.25 -6.73 8.09
N ALA A 175 31.68 -7.82 7.57
CA ALA A 175 32.25 -9.15 7.75
C ALA A 175 33.68 -9.24 7.17
N MET A 176 33.97 -8.53 6.08
CA MET A 176 35.31 -8.43 5.52
C MET A 176 36.27 -7.56 6.36
N ALA A 177 35.74 -6.66 7.19
CA ALA A 177 36.54 -5.81 8.07
C ALA A 177 36.98 -6.53 9.35
N GLU A 178 36.26 -7.57 9.80
CA GLU A 178 36.54 -8.29 11.06
C GLU A 178 37.97 -8.88 11.13
N SER A 179 38.50 -9.37 10.00
CA SER A 179 39.89 -9.84 9.95
C SER A 179 40.88 -8.70 10.14
N ALA A 180 40.62 -7.55 9.51
CA ALA A 180 41.45 -6.36 9.66
C ALA A 180 41.37 -5.77 11.09
N GLU A 181 40.23 -5.85 11.76
CA GLU A 181 40.09 -5.47 13.17
C GLU A 181 41.03 -6.26 14.07
N THR A 182 41.08 -7.58 13.86
CA THR A 182 41.96 -8.48 14.63
C THR A 182 43.43 -8.14 14.42
N ASP A 183 43.85 -7.95 13.16
CA ASP A 183 45.24 -7.66 12.82
C ASP A 183 45.69 -6.28 13.32
N VAL A 184 44.84 -5.25 13.20
CA VAL A 184 45.11 -3.91 13.75
C VAL A 184 45.18 -3.95 15.27
N ALA A 185 44.30 -4.70 15.94
CA ALA A 185 44.32 -4.85 17.38
C ALA A 185 45.58 -5.55 17.87
N GLN A 186 46.01 -6.61 17.18
CA GLN A 186 47.25 -7.33 17.49
C GLN A 186 48.48 -6.43 17.31
N PHE A 187 48.53 -5.64 16.23
CA PHE A 187 49.62 -4.69 16.00
C PHE A 187 49.70 -3.64 17.12
N TYR A 188 48.56 -3.08 17.52
CA TYR A 188 48.49 -2.12 18.62
C TYR A 188 48.92 -2.74 19.95
N ALA A 189 48.46 -3.96 20.27
CA ALA A 189 48.85 -4.67 21.49
C ALA A 189 50.37 -4.91 21.57
N ASN A 190 51.02 -5.17 20.43
CA ASN A 190 52.45 -5.44 20.37
C ASN A 190 53.32 -4.18 20.37
N THR A 191 52.82 -3.06 19.84
CA THR A 191 53.66 -1.89 19.53
C THR A 191 53.21 -0.59 20.18
N ALA A 192 52.04 -0.59 20.83
CA ALA A 192 51.38 0.59 21.39
C ALA A 192 51.20 1.75 20.38
N ARG A 193 51.21 1.45 19.07
CA ARG A 193 50.97 2.39 17.98
C ARG A 193 50.01 1.75 16.98
N TYR A 194 49.25 2.59 16.26
CA TYR A 194 48.40 2.10 15.18
C TYR A 194 49.21 1.86 13.90
N PRO A 195 48.83 0.85 13.08
CA PRO A 195 49.46 0.63 11.79
C PRO A 195 49.12 1.76 10.83
N ALA A 196 50.12 2.24 10.08
CA ALA A 196 49.94 3.33 9.12
C ALA A 196 49.15 2.88 7.87
N ASP A 197 49.27 1.60 7.52
CA ASP A 197 48.72 1.02 6.29
C ASP A 197 48.47 -0.50 6.39
N ASN A 198 47.94 -1.11 5.33
CA ASN A 198 47.72 -2.57 5.27
C ASN A 198 49.02 -3.35 5.49
N ALA A 199 50.13 -2.92 4.91
CA ALA A 199 51.40 -3.66 4.98
C ALA A 199 51.93 -3.72 6.42
N SER A 200 51.88 -2.61 7.16
CA SER A 200 52.26 -2.57 8.58
C SER A 200 51.29 -3.35 9.47
N ALA A 201 50.02 -3.46 9.09
CA ALA A 201 49.04 -4.33 9.75
C ALA A 201 49.20 -5.83 9.39
N GLY A 202 50.07 -6.19 8.43
CA GLY A 202 50.21 -7.58 7.96
C GLY A 202 49.13 -8.03 6.97
N LEU A 203 48.36 -7.08 6.44
CA LEU A 203 47.26 -7.32 5.50
C LEU A 203 47.72 -7.24 4.03
N PRO A 204 47.05 -7.96 3.11
CA PRO A 204 47.23 -7.78 1.68
C PRO A 204 46.92 -6.35 1.22
N SER A 205 47.35 -6.00 0.00
CA SER A 205 47.04 -4.70 -0.61
C SER A 205 45.52 -4.44 -0.63
N ALA A 206 45.10 -3.19 -0.49
CA ALA A 206 43.68 -2.88 -0.28
C ALA A 206 42.75 -3.44 -1.36
N GLY A 207 43.16 -3.39 -2.64
CA GLY A 207 42.38 -3.91 -3.76
C GLY A 207 42.34 -5.45 -3.86
N SER A 208 43.24 -6.16 -3.18
CA SER A 208 43.17 -7.63 -3.09
C SER A 208 42.14 -8.12 -2.06
N ILE A 209 41.66 -7.24 -1.19
CA ILE A 209 40.58 -7.52 -0.23
C ILE A 209 39.27 -6.99 -0.85
N SER A 210 38.67 -7.79 -1.72
CA SER A 210 37.44 -7.44 -2.46
C SER A 210 36.38 -8.55 -2.40
N GLY A 211 35.12 -8.16 -2.58
CA GLY A 211 33.95 -9.02 -2.51
C GLY A 211 32.90 -8.67 -3.59
N ASN A 212 31.66 -9.13 -3.43
CA ASN A 212 30.59 -8.84 -4.39
C ASN A 212 30.18 -7.37 -4.36
N TYR A 213 30.17 -6.76 -3.17
CA TYR A 213 29.78 -5.36 -2.96
C TYR A 213 30.93 -4.49 -2.41
N VAL A 214 32.08 -5.09 -2.13
CA VAL A 214 33.27 -4.43 -1.56
C VAL A 214 34.35 -4.35 -2.62
N ALA A 215 34.79 -3.15 -2.97
CA ALA A 215 35.86 -2.93 -3.93
C ALA A 215 37.25 -3.05 -3.28
N ALA A 216 37.41 -2.58 -2.04
CA ALA A 216 38.69 -2.61 -1.33
C ALA A 216 38.50 -2.46 0.18
N VAL A 217 39.44 -2.99 0.96
CA VAL A 217 39.57 -2.73 2.40
C VAL A 217 40.97 -2.19 2.68
N ALA A 218 41.04 -0.94 3.14
CA ALA A 218 42.29 -0.26 3.44
C ALA A 218 42.40 0.07 4.93
N VAL A 219 43.60 -0.02 5.49
CA VAL A 219 43.95 0.51 6.80
C VAL A 219 44.70 1.82 6.59
N ARG A 220 44.34 2.85 7.35
CA ARG A 220 44.98 4.18 7.37
C ARG A 220 45.04 4.71 8.79
N ASP A 221 46.24 4.78 9.34
CA ASP A 221 46.48 5.25 10.72
C ASP A 221 45.57 4.55 11.75
N GLY A 222 45.44 3.23 11.62
CA GLY A 222 44.56 2.39 12.44
C GLY A 222 43.08 2.37 12.04
N ASN A 223 42.60 3.31 11.22
CA ASN A 223 41.23 3.29 10.73
C ASN A 223 41.08 2.28 9.59
N ILE A 224 40.05 1.44 9.66
CA ILE A 224 39.69 0.51 8.60
C ILE A 224 38.65 1.18 7.71
N LEU A 225 38.98 1.30 6.42
CA LEU A 225 38.17 1.92 5.38
C LEU A 225 37.72 0.84 4.40
N VAL A 226 36.43 0.51 4.44
CA VAL A 226 35.79 -0.41 3.51
C VAL A 226 35.15 0.40 2.39
N GLN A 227 35.64 0.24 1.16
CA GLN A 227 35.10 0.89 -0.01
C GLN A 227 34.04 -0.01 -0.68
N TYR A 228 32.83 0.50 -0.81
CA TYR A 228 31.77 -0.19 -1.54
C TYR A 228 31.90 0.08 -3.03
N GLY A 229 31.70 -0.96 -3.82
CA GLY A 229 31.78 -0.90 -5.28
C GLY A 229 31.37 -2.23 -5.91
N ASN A 230 31.90 -2.53 -7.09
CA ASN A 230 31.54 -3.72 -7.87
C ASN A 230 30.04 -3.74 -8.21
N ARG A 231 29.26 -4.62 -7.57
CA ARG A 231 27.80 -4.74 -7.76
C ARG A 231 26.99 -4.01 -6.69
N ALA A 232 27.62 -3.14 -5.91
CA ALA A 232 26.96 -2.39 -4.86
C ALA A 232 25.85 -1.50 -5.43
N ASN A 233 24.80 -1.30 -4.64
CA ASN A 233 23.69 -0.43 -5.00
C ASN A 233 24.20 0.99 -5.27
N ALA A 234 23.62 1.69 -6.25
CA ALA A 234 24.00 3.04 -6.63
C ALA A 234 24.00 4.04 -5.46
N GLN A 235 23.20 3.81 -4.41
CA GLN A 235 23.18 4.63 -3.21
C GLN A 235 24.47 4.53 -2.36
N ILE A 236 25.24 3.44 -2.49
CA ILE A 236 26.46 3.18 -1.72
C ILE A 236 27.71 2.95 -2.57
N SER A 237 27.57 2.72 -3.88
CA SER A 237 28.71 2.54 -4.77
C SER A 237 29.64 3.77 -4.73
N GLY A 238 30.94 3.53 -4.51
CA GLY A 238 31.96 4.56 -4.33
C GLY A 238 32.01 5.18 -2.93
N LYS A 239 31.10 4.82 -2.02
CA LYS A 239 31.12 5.28 -0.63
C LYS A 239 31.98 4.38 0.24
N MET A 240 32.40 4.92 1.39
CA MET A 240 33.25 4.22 2.35
C MET A 240 32.60 4.13 3.73
N LEU A 241 32.70 2.94 4.32
CA LEU A 241 32.46 2.69 5.74
C LEU A 241 33.81 2.77 6.46
N MET A 242 33.86 3.53 7.56
CA MET A 242 35.05 3.68 8.39
C MET A 242 34.82 3.04 9.76
N LEU A 243 35.75 2.20 10.18
CA LEU A 243 35.81 1.66 11.53
C LEU A 243 37.06 2.25 12.20
N ALA A 244 36.83 3.07 13.22
CA ALA A 244 37.88 3.74 13.95
C ALA A 244 38.07 3.05 15.32
N PRO A 245 39.29 2.59 15.65
CA PRO A 245 39.57 1.97 16.92
C PRO A 245 39.53 3.02 18.04
N GLN A 246 39.08 2.61 19.22
CA GLN A 246 39.08 3.36 20.45
C GLN A 246 39.82 2.49 21.47
N ALA A 247 41.05 2.88 21.82
CA ALA A 247 41.80 2.17 22.84
C ALA A 247 41.20 2.46 24.23
N GLU A 248 40.84 1.40 24.94
CA GLU A 248 40.44 1.38 26.34
C GLU A 248 41.49 0.59 27.13
N ASP A 249 41.51 0.72 28.46
CA ASP A 249 42.52 0.09 29.32
C ASP A 249 42.55 -1.44 29.14
N GLY A 250 43.45 -1.93 28.27
CA GLY A 250 43.62 -3.34 27.94
C GLY A 250 42.69 -3.90 26.85
N SER A 251 41.88 -3.07 26.18
CA SER A 251 41.02 -3.52 25.06
C SER A 251 40.86 -2.46 23.97
N ILE A 252 40.43 -2.86 22.77
CA ILE A 252 40.10 -1.93 21.68
C ILE A 252 38.61 -2.09 21.37
N SER A 253 37.86 -1.00 21.47
CA SER A 253 36.48 -0.94 21.00
C SER A 253 36.42 -0.26 19.62
N TRP A 254 35.51 -0.72 18.75
CA TRP A 254 35.42 -0.21 17.39
C TRP A 254 34.21 0.72 17.23
N SER A 255 34.46 1.92 16.69
CA SER A 255 33.41 2.86 16.35
C SER A 255 33.19 2.90 14.83
N CYS A 256 31.97 2.61 14.40
CA CYS A 256 31.62 2.53 13.00
C CYS A 256 30.92 3.84 12.56
N ARG A 257 31.50 4.53 11.57
CA ARG A 257 31.03 5.83 11.04
C ARG A 257 31.10 5.81 9.51
N GLY A 258 30.25 6.61 8.85
CA GLY A 258 30.50 6.94 7.43
C GLY A 258 31.80 7.75 7.35
N ALA A 259 32.72 7.40 6.44
CA ALA A 259 34.00 8.09 6.32
C ALA A 259 33.78 9.59 6.04
N GLY A 260 34.31 10.47 6.89
CA GLY A 260 34.04 11.90 6.87
C GLY A 260 34.64 12.62 5.65
N SER A 261 33.90 12.70 4.55
CA SER A 261 33.95 13.70 3.46
C SER A 261 33.30 13.12 2.21
N ALA A 262 32.20 13.71 1.69
CA ALA A 262 31.46 13.44 0.42
C ALA A 262 31.09 11.98 0.02
N ALA A 263 31.77 10.97 0.55
CA ALA A 263 31.71 9.54 0.29
C ALA A 263 31.25 8.78 1.56
N ALA A 264 30.71 9.47 2.56
CA ALA A 264 30.16 8.87 3.77
C ALA A 264 28.85 8.14 3.48
N LEU A 265 28.68 6.94 4.03
CA LEU A 265 27.38 6.25 4.03
C LEU A 265 26.34 7.04 4.86
N PRO A 266 25.09 7.18 4.37
CA PRO A 266 23.97 7.70 5.15
C PRO A 266 23.77 6.87 6.44
N ALA A 267 23.54 7.56 7.57
CA ALA A 267 23.38 6.91 8.87
C ALA A 267 22.24 5.86 8.93
N GLU A 268 21.23 6.01 8.06
CA GLU A 268 20.09 5.10 7.97
C GLU A 268 20.43 3.76 7.30
N GLN A 269 21.54 3.70 6.57
CA GLN A 269 22.03 2.52 5.85
C GLN A 269 23.03 1.70 6.66
N LEU A 270 23.41 2.17 7.85
CA LEU A 270 24.30 1.45 8.77
C LEU A 270 23.53 0.33 9.52
N PRO A 271 24.11 -0.87 9.70
CA PRO A 271 23.48 -1.94 10.46
C PRO A 271 23.35 -1.54 11.94
N ARG A 272 22.17 -1.75 12.55
CA ARG A 272 21.93 -1.43 13.97
C ARG A 272 22.75 -2.28 14.95
N ILE A 273 23.23 -3.44 14.52
CA ILE A 273 23.94 -4.43 15.36
C ILE A 273 25.46 -4.19 15.34
N ALA A 274 25.99 -3.68 14.22
CA ALA A 274 27.42 -3.53 13.97
C ALA A 274 28.09 -2.37 14.71
N CYS A 275 27.32 -1.46 15.30
CA CYS A 275 27.84 -0.21 15.80
C CYS A 275 27.25 0.06 17.19
N GLY A 276 27.99 -0.36 18.23
CA GLY A 276 27.67 -0.04 19.63
C GLY A 276 27.47 1.46 19.85
N SER A 277 28.20 2.30 19.10
CA SER A 277 28.08 3.76 19.10
C SER A 277 26.85 4.30 18.30
N CYS A 278 26.34 3.59 17.29
CA CYS A 278 25.09 4.00 16.61
C CYS A 278 23.86 3.86 17.51
N ARG A 279 23.88 2.97 18.52
CA ARG A 279 22.81 2.92 19.53
C ARG A 279 22.73 4.23 20.31
N GLN A 280 23.87 4.89 20.60
CA GLN A 280 23.89 6.21 21.24
C GLN A 280 23.44 7.32 20.28
N LEU A 281 23.94 7.35 19.03
CA LEU A 281 23.54 8.39 18.05
C LEU A 281 22.06 8.29 17.62
N GLN A 282 21.48 7.09 17.52
CA GLN A 282 20.05 6.91 17.23
C GLN A 282 19.17 7.27 18.44
N ASN A 283 19.59 6.94 19.67
CA ASN A 283 18.91 7.40 20.89
C ASN A 283 18.93 8.93 21.00
N ASP A 284 20.00 9.58 20.52
CA ASP A 284 20.15 11.03 20.59
C ASP A 284 19.33 11.76 19.50
N ARG A 285 19.14 11.17 18.31
CA ARG A 285 18.17 11.66 17.31
C ARG A 285 16.72 11.44 17.73
N SER A 286 16.40 10.27 18.31
CA SER A 286 15.06 9.97 18.84
C SER A 286 14.63 10.95 19.94
N ARG A 287 15.57 11.45 20.75
CA ARG A 287 15.31 12.50 21.75
C ARG A 287 15.16 13.90 21.17
N ARG A 288 15.71 14.18 19.98
CA ARG A 288 15.69 15.51 19.35
C ARG A 288 14.57 15.72 18.33
N GLY A 289 13.72 14.73 18.09
CA GLY A 289 12.48 14.90 17.31
C GLY A 289 12.69 15.46 15.90
N MET A 290 13.84 15.23 15.28
CA MET A 290 14.08 15.57 13.88
C MET A 290 13.78 14.36 12.99
N PRO A 291 12.97 14.52 11.92
CA PRO A 291 12.72 13.47 10.94
C PRO A 291 14.00 13.03 10.23
#